data_AF-A0A060SEY4-F1
#
_entry.id   AF-A0A060SEY4-F1
#
_cell.length_a   1.000
_cell.length_b   1.000
_cell.length_c   1.000
_cell.angle_alpha   90.00
_cell.angle_beta   90.00
_cell.angle_gamma   90.00
#
_symmetry.space_group_name_H-M   'P 1'
#
loop_
_entity.id
_entity.type
_entity.pdbx_description
1 polymer ?
#
loop_
_entity_poly.entity_id
_entity_poly.type
_entity_poly.pdbx_seq_one_letter_code
_entity_poly.pdbx_strand_id
1 'polypeptide(L)'
;MTAATDKKADEVPPVSADPEEEVDDVEEDGAPEGQGAGGEGKKKKKKKKPKKKKLEQTEPPTVGLSKLFPDGKYPEGELQDYKDDNAYRTTSEEKRYNERMAMEDPEVTYNNIRRAAEVHRQVRRYARKYIKPGMRMIDIAETIENGTRALVEENGLECGIGFPTGLSLNHVAAHYSPNPGDTLVLGEKDVLKVDFGVHVKGRIVDSAFTLSFDPTYDPLLEAVKAATETGIREAGIDVRLGELAGYIQETMESYEVEVNGKVLPVKPIENLSGHSINPYQIHGGKSVLLVKNDDQTKMEEGEYFAIETFGSTGRGKVIEQGECSHYARIVDAPHVPLRLTSAKSLLNSINKNFGTLPFCRRYLERAGESKYLLALNHLVAQGILQDYPPLCDVRGSMTAQFEHTILLRPTRKEVVSRGEDY
;
A
#
# COMPACT_ATOMS: atom_id res chain seq x y z
N MET A 1 -37.89 28.56 55.90
CA MET A 1 -37.24 27.62 56.81
C MET A 1 -36.19 26.87 55.98
N THR A 2 -34.94 27.35 55.93
CA THR A 2 -33.80 26.89 56.78
C THR A 2 -33.58 25.38 56.62
N ALA A 3 -32.41 24.85 56.23
CA ALA A 3 -31.06 25.38 56.23
C ALA A 3 -30.17 24.61 55.22
N ALA A 4 -29.10 25.29 54.81
CA ALA A 4 -27.98 24.76 54.05
C ALA A 4 -27.05 23.91 54.94
N THR A 5 -26.34 22.95 54.33
CA THR A 5 -25.06 22.44 54.84
C THR A 5 -24.14 22.08 53.67
N ASP A 6 -23.06 22.86 53.58
CA ASP A 6 -21.82 22.63 52.83
C ASP A 6 -21.11 21.33 53.23
N LYS A 7 -20.45 20.69 52.24
CA LYS A 7 -19.19 19.96 52.47
C LYS A 7 -18.21 20.12 51.29
N LYS A 8 -17.23 20.99 51.57
CA LYS A 8 -15.83 21.12 51.16
C LYS A 8 -15.26 20.20 50.06
N ALA A 9 -14.64 20.90 49.10
CA ALA A 9 -13.53 20.46 48.28
C ALA A 9 -12.24 20.32 49.13
N ASP A 10 -11.42 19.32 48.80
CA ASP A 10 -10.04 19.20 49.30
C ASP A 10 -9.07 19.76 48.25
N GLU A 11 -8.37 20.82 48.62
CA GLU A 11 -7.14 21.32 48.00
C GLU A 11 -5.95 20.46 48.44
N VAL A 12 -5.04 20.15 47.52
CA VAL A 12 -3.67 19.70 47.81
C VAL A 12 -2.71 20.54 46.93
N PRO A 13 -1.56 21.03 47.45
CA PRO A 13 -0.86 22.23 46.97
C PRO A 13 0.15 21.97 45.83
N PRO A 14 0.67 23.04 45.18
CA PRO A 14 1.53 22.94 44.01
C PRO A 14 2.98 22.65 44.42
N VAL A 15 3.68 21.87 43.61
CA VAL A 15 5.14 21.76 43.68
C VAL A 15 5.72 22.01 42.29
N SER A 16 6.62 22.99 42.28
CA SER A 16 7.38 23.60 41.21
C SER A 16 8.60 22.80 40.76
N ALA A 17 9.12 23.23 39.61
CA ALA A 17 10.51 23.25 39.15
C ALA A 17 10.93 22.19 38.12
N ASP A 18 11.14 22.69 36.90
CA ASP A 18 12.05 22.19 35.87
C ASP A 18 13.48 21.96 36.40
N PRO A 19 14.26 21.12 35.70
CA PRO A 19 15.63 21.48 35.36
C PRO A 19 15.81 21.34 33.84
N GLU A 20 15.95 22.46 33.14
CA GLU A 20 17.23 23.07 32.75
C GLU A 20 18.01 22.22 31.74
N GLU A 21 18.03 22.74 30.51
CA GLU A 21 18.92 22.39 29.42
C GLU A 21 20.39 22.66 29.84
N GLU A 22 21.25 21.65 29.80
CA GLU A 22 22.69 21.88 29.69
C GLU A 22 23.06 21.88 28.21
N VAL A 23 23.26 23.10 27.73
CA VAL A 23 23.89 23.44 26.46
C VAL A 23 25.40 23.48 26.74
N ASP A 24 26.17 22.57 26.15
CA ASP A 24 27.62 22.70 26.06
C ASP A 24 27.98 22.97 24.58
N ASP A 25 27.99 24.25 24.20
CA ASP A 25 29.04 24.77 23.31
C ASP A 25 30.30 24.89 24.19
N VAL A 26 31.57 24.75 23.79
CA VAL A 26 32.38 25.39 22.74
C VAL A 26 33.71 24.55 22.79
N GLU A 27 34.49 24.25 21.76
CA GLU A 27 35.52 25.11 21.15
C GLU A 27 36.25 24.37 20.02
N GLU A 28 36.32 25.10 18.91
CA GLU A 28 37.31 25.02 17.85
C GLU A 28 38.53 25.86 18.30
N ASP A 29 39.76 25.32 18.24
CA ASP A 29 40.88 26.04 17.62
C ASP A 29 42.24 25.32 17.67
N GLY A 30 42.96 25.47 16.55
CA GLY A 30 44.34 25.98 16.53
C GLY A 30 45.50 25.08 17.00
N ALA A 31 46.33 24.65 16.05
CA ALA A 31 47.77 24.40 16.28
C ALA A 31 48.52 25.76 16.29
N PRO A 32 49.69 25.91 16.95
CA PRO A 32 50.97 25.53 16.32
C PRO A 32 52.10 25.04 17.28
N GLU A 33 53.29 24.86 16.68
CA GLU A 33 54.49 24.08 17.04
C GLU A 33 55.31 24.48 18.30
N GLY A 34 56.14 23.55 18.79
CA GLY A 34 57.30 23.85 19.67
C GLY A 34 57.91 22.63 20.38
N GLN A 35 59.25 22.49 20.32
CA GLN A 35 60.08 21.31 20.65
C GLN A 35 60.29 21.02 22.16
N GLY A 36 60.63 19.76 22.51
CA GLY A 36 61.42 19.48 23.72
C GLY A 36 61.24 18.13 24.44
N ALA A 37 62.12 17.16 24.13
CA ALA A 37 62.74 16.13 24.99
C ALA A 37 61.92 15.22 25.96
N GLY A 38 62.06 13.90 25.72
CA GLY A 38 62.38 12.90 26.76
C GLY A 38 61.24 12.17 27.47
N GLY A 39 61.13 10.85 27.27
CA GLY A 39 60.40 9.97 28.19
C GLY A 39 59.77 8.74 27.53
N GLU A 40 60.40 7.57 27.71
CA GLU A 40 59.81 6.27 27.37
C GLU A 40 58.54 6.01 28.19
N GLY A 41 57.41 5.83 27.50
CA GLY A 41 56.11 5.56 28.15
C GLY A 41 55.17 4.77 27.25
N LYS A 42 54.85 3.54 27.68
CA LYS A 42 53.94 2.54 27.07
C LYS A 42 52.80 3.12 26.22
N LYS A 43 52.75 2.74 24.93
CA LYS A 43 51.59 2.89 24.04
C LYS A 43 50.34 2.23 24.65
N LYS A 44 49.46 3.01 25.28
CA LYS A 44 48.07 2.61 25.54
C LYS A 44 47.37 2.47 24.18
N LYS A 45 47.03 1.23 23.80
CA LYS A 45 46.11 0.95 22.69
C LYS A 45 44.80 1.71 22.95
N LYS A 46 44.54 2.79 22.19
CA LYS A 46 43.19 3.38 22.09
C LYS A 46 42.25 2.26 21.65
N LYS A 47 41.35 1.81 22.55
CA LYS A 47 40.24 0.93 22.18
C LYS A 47 39.48 1.64 21.06
N LYS A 48 39.42 1.04 19.88
CA LYS A 48 38.50 1.48 18.81
C LYS A 48 37.11 1.52 19.42
N LYS A 49 36.45 2.68 19.38
CA LYS A 49 35.01 2.77 19.69
C LYS A 49 34.31 1.68 18.85
N PRO A 50 33.43 0.85 19.44
CA PRO A 50 32.72 -0.14 18.66
C PRO A 50 31.97 0.57 17.53
N LYS A 51 32.13 0.12 16.29
CA LYS A 51 31.26 0.57 15.19
C LYS A 51 29.83 0.32 15.65
N LYS A 52 29.01 1.37 15.76
CA LYS A 52 27.57 1.20 16.02
C LYS A 52 27.06 0.20 14.98
N LYS A 53 26.53 -0.94 15.43
CA LYS A 53 25.85 -1.89 14.53
C LYS A 53 24.75 -1.10 13.83
N LYS A 54 24.67 -1.23 12.50
CA LYS A 54 23.57 -0.65 11.73
C LYS A 54 22.29 -1.30 12.27
N LEU A 55 21.26 -0.50 12.55
CA LEU A 55 19.97 -1.03 12.98
C LEU A 55 19.41 -1.86 11.81
N GLU A 56 18.99 -3.08 12.10
CA GLU A 56 18.43 -4.01 11.13
C GLU A 56 16.96 -4.28 11.47
N GLN A 57 16.19 -4.69 10.47
CA GLN A 57 14.81 -5.10 10.67
C GLN A 57 14.75 -6.42 11.46
N THR A 58 13.69 -6.60 12.24
CA THR A 58 13.38 -7.83 12.99
C THR A 58 12.63 -8.85 12.12
N GLU A 59 12.47 -10.08 12.62
CA GLU A 59 11.64 -11.11 12.00
C GLU A 59 10.71 -11.74 13.05
N PRO A 60 9.38 -11.46 13.06
CA PRO A 60 8.63 -10.61 12.13
C PRO A 60 9.07 -9.13 12.15
N PRO A 61 8.84 -8.38 11.06
CA PRO A 61 9.25 -6.98 10.95
C PRO A 61 8.45 -6.10 11.92
N THR A 62 9.15 -5.40 12.81
CA THR A 62 8.55 -4.54 13.86
C THR A 62 9.27 -3.21 14.05
N VAL A 63 10.41 -2.99 13.40
CA VAL A 63 11.16 -1.73 13.47
C VAL A 63 10.56 -0.72 12.49
N GLY A 64 10.04 0.38 13.02
CA GLY A 64 9.54 1.53 12.24
C GLY A 64 10.57 2.05 11.23
N LEU A 65 10.11 2.35 10.03
CA LEU A 65 10.99 2.61 8.89
C LEU A 65 11.84 3.87 9.07
N SER A 66 11.32 4.90 9.75
CA SER A 66 12.08 6.12 10.08
C SER A 66 13.37 5.83 10.86
N LYS A 67 13.39 4.76 11.67
CA LYS A 67 14.57 4.34 12.45
C LYS A 67 15.65 3.69 11.60
N LEU A 68 15.25 3.07 10.49
CA LEU A 68 16.17 2.46 9.51
C LEU A 68 16.73 3.50 8.52
N PHE A 69 15.98 4.58 8.29
CA PHE A 69 16.32 5.69 7.39
C PHE A 69 16.26 7.03 8.15
N PRO A 70 17.24 7.30 9.05
CA PRO A 70 17.21 8.47 9.94
C PRO A 70 17.41 9.81 9.23
N ASP A 71 17.86 9.81 7.97
CA ASP A 71 17.95 11.01 7.12
C ASP A 71 16.60 11.34 6.43
N GLY A 72 15.58 10.51 6.65
CA GLY A 72 14.26 10.67 6.05
C GLY A 72 14.24 10.43 4.55
N LYS A 73 15.28 9.84 3.95
CA LYS A 73 15.35 9.55 2.51
C LYS A 73 15.09 8.07 2.27
N TYR A 74 13.98 7.77 1.59
CA TYR A 74 13.60 6.39 1.31
C TYR A 74 14.06 5.93 -0.08
N PRO A 75 14.34 4.62 -0.27
CA PRO A 75 14.87 4.10 -1.53
C PRO A 75 13.94 4.38 -2.71
N GLU A 76 14.54 4.76 -3.85
CA GLU A 76 13.82 4.82 -5.12
C GLU A 76 13.40 3.41 -5.56
N GLY A 77 12.30 3.33 -6.31
CA GLY A 77 11.97 2.13 -7.05
C GLY A 77 12.84 1.95 -8.29
N GLU A 78 12.39 1.08 -9.20
CA GLU A 78 13.06 0.89 -10.48
C GLU A 78 12.80 2.07 -11.40
N LEU A 79 13.86 2.72 -11.90
CA LEU A 79 13.76 3.84 -12.84
C LEU A 79 13.85 3.33 -14.28
N GLN A 80 12.85 3.67 -15.07
CA GLN A 80 12.78 3.37 -16.50
C GLN A 80 12.78 4.67 -17.31
N ASP A 81 13.67 4.75 -18.29
CA ASP A 81 13.68 5.86 -19.23
C ASP A 81 12.47 5.78 -20.16
N TYR A 82 11.84 6.93 -20.41
CA TYR A 82 10.85 7.03 -21.48
C TYR A 82 11.52 6.80 -22.84
N LYS A 83 10.76 6.24 -23.77
CA LYS A 83 11.22 5.91 -25.12
C LYS A 83 10.62 6.87 -26.16
N ASP A 84 11.09 6.73 -27.40
CA ASP A 84 10.55 7.39 -28.59
C ASP A 84 10.44 8.91 -28.41
N ASP A 85 9.29 9.50 -28.72
CA ASP A 85 9.03 10.95 -28.65
C ASP A 85 9.21 11.54 -27.24
N ASN A 86 9.28 10.70 -26.21
CA ASN A 86 9.49 11.10 -24.82
C ASN A 86 10.94 10.92 -24.32
N ALA A 87 11.86 10.40 -25.14
CA ALA A 87 13.26 10.15 -24.74
C ALA A 87 14.03 11.43 -24.33
N TYR A 88 13.63 12.59 -24.87
CA TYR A 88 14.24 13.90 -24.57
C TYR A 88 14.13 14.30 -23.08
N ARG A 89 13.17 13.75 -22.35
CA ARG A 89 12.84 14.12 -20.96
C ARG A 89 13.99 13.92 -19.98
N THR A 90 14.86 12.94 -20.25
CA THR A 90 16.01 12.61 -19.40
C THR A 90 17.08 13.71 -19.39
N THR A 91 17.23 14.46 -20.50
CA THR A 91 18.26 15.49 -20.65
C THR A 91 17.70 16.92 -20.60
N SER A 92 16.39 17.08 -20.82
CA SER A 92 15.70 18.37 -20.76
C SER A 92 15.92 19.11 -19.43
N GLU A 93 16.42 20.35 -19.50
CA GLU A 93 16.59 21.22 -18.33
C GLU A 93 15.25 21.56 -17.68
N GLU A 94 14.21 21.80 -18.49
CA GLU A 94 12.85 22.09 -18.01
C GLU A 94 12.31 20.90 -17.19
N LYS A 95 12.43 19.67 -17.71
CA LYS A 95 11.93 18.48 -17.00
C LYS A 95 12.72 18.19 -15.73
N ARG A 96 14.04 18.39 -15.75
CA ARG A 96 14.86 18.32 -14.53
C ARG A 96 14.49 19.41 -13.51
N TYR A 97 14.11 20.60 -13.96
CA TYR A 97 13.61 21.65 -13.07
C TYR A 97 12.26 21.26 -12.44
N ASN A 98 11.28 20.84 -13.25
CA ASN A 98 9.98 20.39 -12.75
C ASN A 98 10.13 19.24 -11.74
N GLU A 99 11.05 18.31 -12.00
CA GLU A 99 11.30 17.21 -11.08
C GLU A 99 11.90 17.66 -9.74
N ARG A 100 12.81 18.63 -9.73
CA ARG A 100 13.32 19.23 -8.49
C ARG A 100 12.20 19.92 -7.71
N MET A 101 11.34 20.67 -8.39
CA MET A 101 10.19 21.32 -7.74
C MET A 101 9.24 20.30 -7.13
N ALA A 102 8.93 19.21 -7.83
CA ALA A 102 8.09 18.13 -7.29
C ALA A 102 8.74 17.43 -6.09
N MET A 103 10.07 17.27 -6.05
CA MET A 103 10.77 16.68 -4.90
C MET A 103 10.78 17.58 -3.67
N GLU A 104 10.81 18.90 -3.87
CA GLU A 104 10.83 19.93 -2.80
C GLU A 104 9.43 20.19 -2.23
N ASP A 105 8.37 19.99 -3.01
CA ASP A 105 6.99 20.17 -2.58
C ASP A 105 6.55 19.05 -1.61
N PRO A 106 6.17 19.38 -0.35
CA PRO A 106 5.74 18.40 0.65
C PRO A 106 4.51 17.57 0.26
N GLU A 107 3.65 18.07 -0.63
CA GLU A 107 2.42 17.41 -1.06
C GLU A 107 2.66 16.38 -2.16
N VAL A 108 3.53 16.70 -3.12
CA VAL A 108 3.77 15.84 -4.30
C VAL A 108 5.09 15.08 -4.28
N THR A 109 5.96 15.34 -3.30
CA THR A 109 7.26 14.66 -3.15
C THR A 109 7.15 13.14 -3.23
N TYR A 110 8.07 12.54 -3.98
CA TYR A 110 8.15 11.09 -4.14
C TYR A 110 8.59 10.38 -2.86
N ASN A 111 9.14 11.13 -1.89
CA ASN A 111 9.65 10.54 -0.65
C ASN A 111 8.53 9.88 0.19
N ASN A 112 7.32 10.46 0.20
CA ASN A 112 6.16 9.89 0.90
C ASN A 112 5.78 8.52 0.33
N ILE A 113 5.66 8.42 -1.00
CA ILE A 113 5.29 7.15 -1.65
C ILE A 113 6.43 6.13 -1.62
N ARG A 114 7.69 6.56 -1.66
CA ARG A 114 8.85 5.68 -1.46
C ARG A 114 8.90 5.09 -0.05
N ARG A 115 8.53 5.86 0.98
CA ARG A 115 8.35 5.34 2.35
C ARG A 115 7.30 4.23 2.37
N ALA A 116 6.13 4.48 1.80
CA ALA A 116 5.07 3.49 1.71
C ALA A 116 5.51 2.24 0.94
N ALA A 117 6.23 2.40 -0.17
CA ALA A 117 6.72 1.29 -1.00
C ALA A 117 7.75 0.43 -0.28
N GLU A 118 8.64 1.04 0.51
CA GLU A 118 9.63 0.31 1.28
C GLU A 118 8.99 -0.47 2.43
N VAL A 119 7.97 0.07 3.09
CA VAL A 119 7.15 -0.69 4.04
C VAL A 119 6.51 -1.89 3.34
N HIS A 120 5.87 -1.65 2.20
CA HIS A 120 5.21 -2.70 1.42
C HIS A 120 6.19 -3.82 1.04
N ARG A 121 7.39 -3.49 0.54
CA ARG A 121 8.48 -4.44 0.25
C ARG A 121 8.87 -5.29 1.45
N GLN A 122 9.10 -4.66 2.61
CA GLN A 122 9.54 -5.41 3.80
C GLN A 122 8.43 -6.32 4.35
N VAL A 123 7.18 -5.84 4.37
CA VAL A 123 6.03 -6.62 4.84
C VAL A 123 5.75 -7.78 3.90
N ARG A 124 5.69 -7.56 2.58
CA ARG A 124 5.40 -8.63 1.62
C ARG A 124 6.51 -9.68 1.56
N ARG A 125 7.78 -9.28 1.71
CA ARG A 125 8.91 -10.23 1.80
C ARG A 125 8.72 -11.19 2.98
N TYR A 126 8.29 -10.68 4.12
CA TYR A 126 7.96 -11.53 5.27
C TYR A 126 6.70 -12.37 5.00
N ALA A 127 5.62 -11.77 4.48
CA ALA A 127 4.36 -12.45 4.18
C ALA A 127 4.57 -13.66 3.25
N ARG A 128 5.34 -13.52 2.16
CA ARG A 128 5.69 -14.60 1.23
C ARG A 128 6.37 -15.79 1.93
N LYS A 129 7.23 -15.52 2.92
CA LYS A 129 7.90 -16.55 3.72
C LYS A 129 6.96 -17.16 4.76
N TYR A 130 6.12 -16.35 5.39
CA TYR A 130 5.26 -16.72 6.51
C TYR A 130 4.02 -17.52 6.10
N ILE A 131 3.34 -17.11 5.02
CA ILE A 131 2.07 -17.71 4.58
C ILE A 131 2.29 -19.18 4.18
N LYS A 132 1.49 -20.08 4.74
CA LYS A 132 1.51 -21.53 4.47
C LYS A 132 0.09 -22.10 4.53
N PRO A 133 -0.20 -23.18 3.78
CA PRO A 133 -1.45 -23.91 3.95
C PRO A 133 -1.69 -24.33 5.41
N GLY A 134 -2.96 -24.38 5.81
CA GLY A 134 -3.39 -24.65 7.19
C GLY A 134 -3.57 -23.40 8.07
N MET A 135 -3.16 -22.22 7.59
CA MET A 135 -3.36 -20.96 8.30
C MET A 135 -4.77 -20.40 8.06
N ARG A 136 -5.37 -19.80 9.10
CA ARG A 136 -6.64 -19.07 8.92
C ARG A 136 -6.37 -17.77 8.18
N MET A 137 -7.31 -17.38 7.32
CA MET A 137 -7.19 -16.14 6.54
C MET A 137 -7.10 -14.91 7.45
N ILE A 138 -7.77 -14.92 8.61
CA ILE A 138 -7.71 -13.84 9.59
C ILE A 138 -6.30 -13.66 10.18
N ASP A 139 -5.60 -14.76 10.48
CA ASP A 139 -4.24 -14.70 11.05
C ASP A 139 -3.24 -14.15 10.03
N ILE A 140 -3.43 -14.50 8.74
CA ILE A 140 -2.64 -13.95 7.63
C ILE A 140 -2.88 -12.44 7.50
N ALA A 141 -4.15 -12.01 7.46
CA ALA A 141 -4.51 -10.61 7.35
C ALA A 141 -3.93 -9.78 8.50
N GLU A 142 -4.14 -10.21 9.74
CA GLU A 142 -3.64 -9.52 10.93
C GLU A 142 -2.12 -9.42 10.94
N THR A 143 -1.42 -10.47 10.49
CA THR A 143 0.05 -10.45 10.42
C THR A 143 0.56 -9.38 9.44
N ILE A 144 0.00 -9.33 8.24
CA ILE A 144 0.37 -8.34 7.21
C ILE A 144 0.07 -6.92 7.72
N GLU A 145 -1.12 -6.73 8.30
CA GLU A 145 -1.57 -5.42 8.77
C GLU A 145 -0.78 -4.94 9.97
N ASN A 146 -0.44 -5.82 10.92
CA ASN A 146 0.38 -5.46 12.08
C ASN A 146 1.80 -5.10 11.67
N GLY A 147 2.39 -5.83 10.72
CA GLY A 147 3.68 -5.47 10.13
C GLY A 147 3.62 -4.10 9.45
N THR A 148 2.57 -3.85 8.66
CA THR A 148 2.34 -2.57 7.97
C THR A 148 2.25 -1.42 8.97
N ARG A 149 1.38 -1.51 9.99
CA ARG A 149 1.21 -0.48 11.01
C ARG A 149 2.51 -0.21 11.79
N ALA A 150 3.25 -1.25 12.13
CA ALA A 150 4.51 -1.11 12.86
C ALA A 150 5.59 -0.41 12.02
N LEU A 151 5.74 -0.82 10.74
CA LEU A 151 6.80 -0.31 9.87
C LEU A 151 6.51 1.08 9.33
N VAL A 152 5.25 1.37 8.97
CA VAL A 152 4.83 2.72 8.54
C VAL A 152 4.68 3.69 9.71
N GLU A 153 4.69 3.18 10.93
CA GLU A 153 4.48 3.95 12.17
C GLU A 153 3.10 4.64 12.12
N GLU A 154 2.04 3.82 12.08
CA GLU A 154 0.64 4.25 11.95
C GLU A 154 0.33 5.48 12.81
N ASN A 155 -0.17 6.54 12.18
CA ASN A 155 -0.49 7.81 12.83
C ASN A 155 -1.70 8.49 12.18
N GLY A 156 -2.92 8.10 12.58
CA GLY A 156 -4.15 8.65 12.04
C GLY A 156 -4.18 8.60 10.50
N LEU A 157 -4.53 9.73 9.86
CA LEU A 157 -4.53 9.86 8.40
C LEU A 157 -3.16 10.27 7.83
N GLU A 158 -2.14 10.44 8.67
CA GLU A 158 -0.80 10.86 8.22
C GLU A 158 -0.04 9.71 7.59
N CYS A 159 -0.13 8.50 8.14
CA CYS A 159 0.45 7.30 7.56
C CYS A 159 -0.18 6.04 8.16
N GLY A 160 -0.34 5.00 7.35
CA GLY A 160 -1.10 3.82 7.73
C GLY A 160 -1.32 2.84 6.59
N ILE A 161 -2.34 2.00 6.75
CA ILE A 161 -2.81 1.06 5.74
C ILE A 161 -3.59 1.83 4.67
N GLY A 162 -3.23 1.65 3.39
CA GLY A 162 -3.86 2.34 2.27
C GLY A 162 -5.26 1.83 1.94
N PHE A 163 -5.46 0.51 2.06
CA PHE A 163 -6.73 -0.19 1.92
C PHE A 163 -6.62 -1.59 2.55
N PRO A 164 -7.73 -2.28 2.87
CA PRO A 164 -7.69 -3.54 3.59
C PRO A 164 -6.94 -4.64 2.84
N THR A 165 -6.27 -5.53 3.59
CA THR A 165 -5.55 -6.68 3.03
C THR A 165 -6.53 -7.64 2.33
N GLY A 166 -6.51 -7.63 1.00
CA GLY A 166 -7.14 -8.59 0.12
C GLY A 166 -6.42 -9.93 0.16
N LEU A 167 -7.18 -11.01 0.37
CA LEU A 167 -6.69 -12.39 0.46
C LEU A 167 -7.54 -13.34 -0.38
N SER A 168 -7.92 -12.89 -1.57
CA SER A 168 -8.88 -13.58 -2.44
C SER A 168 -8.37 -14.94 -2.91
N LEU A 169 -9.19 -15.99 -2.82
CA LEU A 169 -8.83 -17.36 -3.16
C LEU A 169 -9.50 -17.84 -4.45
N ASN A 170 -8.73 -18.54 -5.29
CA ASN A 170 -9.22 -19.32 -6.43
C ASN A 170 -10.02 -18.44 -7.42
N HIS A 171 -11.27 -18.79 -7.72
CA HIS A 171 -12.20 -18.02 -8.56
C HIS A 171 -12.50 -16.59 -8.05
N VAL A 172 -12.25 -16.28 -6.77
CA VAL A 172 -12.41 -14.92 -6.25
C VAL A 172 -11.17 -14.12 -6.65
N ALA A 173 -11.31 -13.15 -7.54
CA ALA A 173 -10.20 -12.35 -8.06
C ALA A 173 -9.74 -11.27 -7.07
N ALA A 174 -10.68 -10.46 -6.56
CA ALA A 174 -10.37 -9.27 -5.75
C ALA A 174 -11.40 -9.07 -4.62
N HIS A 175 -11.09 -8.13 -3.72
CA HIS A 175 -11.99 -7.59 -2.68
C HIS A 175 -12.51 -8.58 -1.63
N TYR A 176 -11.91 -9.76 -1.48
CA TYR A 176 -12.15 -10.60 -0.31
C TYR A 176 -11.10 -10.33 0.77
N SER A 177 -11.58 -10.07 1.98
CA SER A 177 -10.80 -10.03 3.23
C SER A 177 -11.68 -10.62 4.33
N PRO A 178 -11.14 -11.42 5.26
CA PRO A 178 -11.95 -12.10 6.27
C PRO A 178 -12.70 -11.09 7.14
N ASN A 179 -13.99 -11.33 7.37
CA ASN A 179 -14.78 -10.59 8.35
C ASN A 179 -14.56 -11.15 9.77
N PRO A 180 -14.94 -10.43 10.84
CA PRO A 180 -14.96 -10.98 12.19
C PRO A 180 -15.74 -12.30 12.26
N GLY A 181 -15.11 -13.34 12.80
CA GLY A 181 -15.70 -14.69 12.89
C GLY A 181 -15.47 -15.60 11.69
N ASP A 182 -14.78 -15.12 10.64
CA ASP A 182 -14.41 -15.95 9.49
C ASP A 182 -13.46 -17.08 9.91
N THR A 183 -13.79 -18.31 9.50
CA THR A 183 -13.05 -19.53 9.81
C THR A 183 -12.34 -20.12 8.59
N LEU A 184 -12.28 -19.42 7.47
CA LEU A 184 -11.64 -19.89 6.25
C LEU A 184 -10.15 -20.16 6.51
N VAL A 185 -9.69 -21.30 6.01
CA VAL A 185 -8.31 -21.78 6.13
C VAL A 185 -7.74 -21.93 4.73
N LEU A 186 -6.51 -21.44 4.54
CA LEU A 186 -5.78 -21.58 3.30
C LEU A 186 -5.44 -23.05 3.03
N GLY A 187 -5.86 -23.59 1.88
CA GLY A 187 -5.57 -24.94 1.44
C GLY A 187 -4.29 -25.07 0.61
N GLU A 188 -3.81 -26.31 0.42
CA GLU A 188 -2.61 -26.60 -0.38
C GLU A 188 -2.81 -26.35 -1.88
N LYS A 189 -4.04 -26.47 -2.37
CA LYS A 189 -4.41 -26.30 -3.78
C LYS A 189 -4.95 -24.92 -4.12
N ASP A 190 -4.92 -24.00 -3.15
CA ASP A 190 -5.48 -22.68 -3.32
C ASP A 190 -4.51 -21.76 -4.07
N VAL A 191 -5.07 -20.92 -4.94
CA VAL A 191 -4.38 -19.78 -5.56
C VAL A 191 -4.80 -18.51 -4.83
N LEU A 192 -3.89 -17.96 -4.03
CA LEU A 192 -4.11 -16.83 -3.14
C LEU A 192 -3.54 -15.54 -3.74
N LYS A 193 -4.40 -14.54 -3.97
CA LYS A 193 -3.94 -13.17 -4.22
C LYS A 193 -3.76 -12.47 -2.88
N VAL A 194 -2.57 -11.91 -2.66
CA VAL A 194 -2.26 -11.05 -1.52
C VAL A 194 -2.09 -9.64 -2.03
N ASP A 195 -3.02 -8.78 -1.63
CA ASP A 195 -3.15 -7.42 -2.12
C ASP A 195 -3.34 -6.48 -0.92
N PHE A 196 -2.44 -5.53 -0.71
CA PHE A 196 -2.53 -4.63 0.44
C PHE A 196 -1.87 -3.28 0.20
N GLY A 197 -2.51 -2.23 0.70
CA GLY A 197 -2.04 -0.87 0.53
C GLY A 197 -1.24 -0.34 1.70
N VAL A 198 -0.30 0.56 1.42
CA VAL A 198 0.35 1.41 2.42
C VAL A 198 0.25 2.85 1.97
N HIS A 199 -0.01 3.79 2.88
CA HIS A 199 0.00 5.22 2.53
C HIS A 199 0.82 6.06 3.50
N VAL A 200 1.36 7.16 2.97
CA VAL A 200 1.97 8.25 3.73
C VAL A 200 1.48 9.56 3.11
N LYS A 201 0.87 10.44 3.92
CA LYS A 201 0.23 11.69 3.51
C LYS A 201 -0.74 11.49 2.34
N GLY A 202 -1.51 10.40 2.42
CA GLY A 202 -2.46 9.99 1.37
C GLY A 202 -1.83 9.50 0.05
N ARG A 203 -0.50 9.48 -0.09
CA ARG A 203 0.16 8.87 -1.24
C ARG A 203 0.19 7.36 -1.03
N ILE A 204 -0.69 6.66 -1.74
CA ILE A 204 -0.93 5.22 -1.59
C ILE A 204 0.01 4.45 -2.52
N VAL A 205 0.64 3.41 -1.99
CA VAL A 205 1.20 2.31 -2.78
C VAL A 205 0.18 1.20 -2.80
N ASP A 206 -0.20 0.86 -4.02
CA ASP A 206 -1.01 -0.29 -4.41
C ASP A 206 -0.14 -1.32 -5.12
N SER A 207 -0.11 -2.56 -4.60
CA SER A 207 0.76 -3.60 -5.12
C SER A 207 0.35 -4.96 -4.56
N ALA A 208 0.27 -5.94 -5.45
CA ALA A 208 -0.27 -7.25 -5.18
C ALA A 208 0.59 -8.34 -5.81
N PHE A 209 0.50 -9.55 -5.23
CA PHE A 209 1.14 -10.74 -5.76
C PHE A 209 0.29 -11.97 -5.51
N THR A 210 0.47 -12.98 -6.35
CA THR A 210 -0.17 -14.28 -6.16
C THR A 210 0.80 -15.30 -5.53
N LEU A 211 0.27 -16.13 -4.63
CA LEU A 211 0.90 -17.33 -4.09
C LEU A 211 0.10 -18.56 -4.54
N SER A 212 0.82 -19.58 -4.98
CA SER A 212 0.33 -20.95 -5.11
C SER A 212 1.30 -21.89 -4.42
N PHE A 213 0.78 -22.99 -3.86
CA PHE A 213 1.59 -24.11 -3.35
C PHE A 213 1.47 -25.35 -4.22
N ASP A 214 0.56 -25.31 -5.20
CA ASP A 214 0.38 -26.32 -6.23
C ASP A 214 1.00 -25.80 -7.54
N PRO A 215 2.01 -26.48 -8.11
CA PRO A 215 2.69 -26.04 -9.32
C PRO A 215 1.79 -26.09 -10.57
N THR A 216 0.61 -26.72 -10.50
CA THR A 216 -0.38 -26.78 -11.59
C THR A 216 -0.69 -25.38 -12.16
N TYR A 217 -0.68 -24.35 -11.30
CA TYR A 217 -1.03 -22.98 -11.69
C TYR A 217 0.19 -22.05 -11.85
N ASP A 218 1.42 -22.55 -11.81
CA ASP A 218 2.61 -21.72 -12.06
C ASP A 218 2.55 -21.01 -13.44
N PRO A 219 2.12 -21.67 -14.54
CA PRO A 219 1.96 -20.97 -15.83
C PRO A 219 0.90 -19.86 -15.81
N LEU A 220 -0.14 -19.98 -14.96
CA LEU A 220 -1.13 -18.91 -14.77
C LEU A 220 -0.47 -17.69 -14.11
N LEU A 221 0.33 -17.92 -13.06
CA LEU A 221 1.05 -16.85 -12.37
C LEU A 221 2.07 -16.18 -13.30
N GLU A 222 2.80 -16.96 -14.10
CA GLU A 222 3.74 -16.46 -15.10
C GLU A 222 3.05 -15.59 -16.16
N ALA A 223 1.91 -16.04 -16.69
CA ALA A 223 1.12 -15.27 -17.66
C ALA A 223 0.71 -13.90 -17.11
N VAL A 224 0.15 -13.89 -15.89
CA VAL A 224 -0.32 -12.65 -15.25
C VAL A 224 0.85 -11.74 -14.90
N LYS A 225 1.94 -12.29 -14.39
CA LYS A 225 3.14 -11.50 -14.12
C LYS A 225 3.69 -10.88 -15.41
N ALA A 226 3.80 -11.66 -16.48
CA ALA A 226 4.27 -11.16 -17.77
C ALA A 226 3.36 -10.07 -18.34
N ALA A 227 2.03 -10.24 -18.25
CA ALA A 227 1.08 -9.24 -18.68
C ALA A 227 1.18 -7.93 -17.86
N THR A 228 1.34 -8.03 -16.53
CA THR A 228 1.62 -6.86 -15.67
C THR A 228 2.93 -6.18 -16.05
N GLU A 229 4.00 -6.94 -16.28
CA GLU A 229 5.28 -6.39 -16.74
C GLU A 229 5.18 -5.71 -18.12
N THR A 230 4.41 -6.27 -19.05
CA THR A 230 4.09 -5.60 -20.31
C THR A 230 3.33 -4.31 -20.06
N GLY A 231 2.30 -4.31 -19.21
CA GLY A 231 1.57 -3.10 -18.84
C GLY A 231 2.49 -2.03 -18.26
N ILE A 232 3.38 -2.41 -17.33
CA ILE A 232 4.36 -1.49 -16.74
C ILE A 232 5.30 -0.95 -17.81
N ARG A 233 5.85 -1.82 -18.65
CA ARG A 233 6.83 -1.46 -19.70
C ARG A 233 6.24 -0.49 -20.71
N GLU A 234 5.01 -0.73 -21.17
CA GLU A 234 4.32 0.07 -22.18
C GLU A 234 3.63 1.32 -21.62
N ALA A 235 3.36 1.38 -20.30
CA ALA A 235 2.83 2.59 -19.69
C ALA A 235 3.81 3.77 -19.79
N GLY A 236 3.29 4.98 -19.97
CA GLY A 236 4.11 6.18 -20.04
C GLY A 236 3.31 7.42 -20.42
N ILE A 237 3.90 8.59 -20.27
CA ILE A 237 3.27 9.85 -20.65
C ILE A 237 2.89 9.79 -22.14
N ASP A 238 1.69 10.27 -22.46
CA ASP A 238 1.05 10.24 -23.79
C ASP A 238 0.57 8.88 -24.30
N VAL A 239 0.83 7.78 -23.57
CA VAL A 239 0.31 6.45 -23.93
C VAL A 239 -1.21 6.42 -23.75
N ARG A 240 -1.90 5.83 -24.73
CA ARG A 240 -3.36 5.68 -24.72
C ARG A 240 -3.78 4.43 -23.96
N LEU A 241 -4.77 4.56 -23.10
CA LEU A 241 -5.22 3.47 -22.23
C LEU A 241 -5.78 2.28 -23.02
N GLY A 242 -6.51 2.51 -24.12
CA GLY A 242 -7.04 1.44 -24.97
C GLY A 242 -5.95 0.65 -25.73
N GLU A 243 -4.85 1.31 -26.07
CA GLU A 243 -3.68 0.68 -26.70
C GLU A 243 -2.88 -0.14 -25.68
N LEU A 244 -2.64 0.44 -24.50
CA LEU A 244 -1.99 -0.24 -23.36
C LEU A 244 -2.72 -1.54 -23.00
N ALA A 245 -4.06 -1.49 -22.95
CA ALA A 245 -4.91 -2.66 -22.73
C ALA A 245 -4.69 -3.75 -23.78
N GLY A 246 -4.42 -3.38 -25.04
CA GLY A 246 -4.10 -4.32 -26.11
C GLY A 246 -2.78 -5.06 -25.91
N TYR A 247 -1.72 -4.36 -25.47
CA TYR A 247 -0.45 -5.00 -25.16
C TYR A 247 -0.54 -5.98 -23.98
N ILE A 248 -1.33 -5.61 -22.97
CA ILE A 248 -1.63 -6.48 -21.82
C ILE A 248 -2.37 -7.73 -22.28
N GLN A 249 -3.44 -7.56 -23.06
CA GLN A 249 -4.25 -8.66 -23.59
C GLN A 249 -3.41 -9.63 -24.42
N GLU A 250 -2.64 -9.11 -25.38
CA GLU A 250 -1.80 -9.92 -26.28
C GLU A 250 -0.80 -10.77 -25.48
N THR A 251 -0.17 -10.17 -24.47
CA THR A 251 0.77 -10.90 -23.60
C THR A 251 0.04 -11.96 -22.78
N MET A 252 -1.10 -11.65 -22.18
CA MET A 252 -1.83 -12.59 -21.33
C MET A 252 -2.34 -13.80 -22.14
N GLU A 253 -2.95 -13.54 -23.29
CA GLU A 253 -3.58 -14.55 -24.14
C GLU A 253 -2.55 -15.41 -24.91
N SER A 254 -1.25 -15.07 -24.86
CA SER A 254 -0.18 -15.92 -25.40
C SER A 254 0.17 -17.12 -24.50
N TYR A 255 -0.44 -17.23 -23.32
CA TYR A 255 -0.17 -18.30 -22.36
C TYR A 255 -1.37 -19.26 -22.23
N GLU A 256 -1.04 -20.48 -21.82
CA GLU A 256 -2.00 -21.54 -21.52
C GLU A 256 -1.59 -22.32 -20.27
N VAL A 257 -2.55 -22.98 -19.63
CA VAL A 257 -2.36 -23.77 -18.41
C VAL A 257 -2.98 -25.14 -18.63
N GLU A 258 -2.26 -26.22 -18.28
CA GLU A 258 -2.83 -27.57 -18.30
C GLU A 258 -3.41 -27.93 -16.92
N VAL A 259 -4.72 -28.17 -16.86
CA VAL A 259 -5.42 -28.54 -15.63
C VAL A 259 -6.16 -29.86 -15.85
N ASN A 260 -5.79 -30.90 -15.11
CA ASN A 260 -6.39 -32.24 -15.22
C ASN A 260 -6.41 -32.79 -16.67
N GLY A 261 -5.31 -32.62 -17.40
CA GLY A 261 -5.18 -33.07 -18.80
C GLY A 261 -5.94 -32.23 -19.83
N LYS A 262 -6.43 -31.04 -19.45
CA LYS A 262 -7.06 -30.08 -20.35
C LYS A 262 -6.24 -28.80 -20.42
N VAL A 263 -5.86 -28.41 -21.63
CA VAL A 263 -5.22 -27.12 -21.89
C VAL A 263 -6.28 -26.02 -21.91
N LEU A 264 -6.07 -24.99 -21.09
CA LEU A 264 -6.95 -23.83 -20.94
C LEU A 264 -6.18 -22.56 -21.29
N PRO A 265 -6.68 -21.68 -22.18
CA PRO A 265 -6.05 -20.38 -22.40
C PRO A 265 -6.20 -19.51 -21.15
N VAL A 266 -5.18 -18.70 -20.85
CA VAL A 266 -5.29 -17.67 -19.82
C VAL A 266 -6.04 -16.49 -20.39
N LYS A 267 -7.13 -16.08 -19.73
CA LYS A 267 -7.95 -14.95 -20.17
C LYS A 267 -7.78 -13.77 -19.23
N PRO A 268 -7.54 -12.55 -19.74
CA PRO A 268 -7.70 -11.36 -18.91
C PRO A 268 -9.12 -11.30 -18.33
N ILE A 269 -9.25 -10.81 -17.10
CA ILE A 269 -10.58 -10.52 -16.54
C ILE A 269 -11.04 -9.17 -17.09
N GLU A 270 -11.91 -9.20 -18.11
CA GLU A 270 -12.23 -8.04 -18.97
C GLU A 270 -12.88 -6.86 -18.23
N ASN A 271 -13.51 -7.12 -17.08
CA ASN A 271 -14.21 -6.11 -16.28
C ASN A 271 -13.53 -5.81 -14.95
N LEU A 272 -12.22 -6.09 -14.86
CA LEU A 272 -11.30 -5.49 -13.89
C LEU A 272 -10.37 -4.53 -14.63
N SER A 273 -9.63 -3.70 -13.89
CA SER A 273 -8.75 -2.69 -14.47
C SER A 273 -7.75 -2.21 -13.43
N GLY A 274 -6.54 -1.90 -13.84
CA GLY A 274 -5.71 -0.97 -13.06
C GLY A 274 -6.29 0.44 -13.09
N HIS A 275 -5.67 1.37 -12.37
CA HIS A 275 -6.26 2.70 -12.20
C HIS A 275 -5.22 3.77 -11.85
N SER A 276 -5.53 5.03 -12.21
CA SER A 276 -4.85 6.18 -11.60
C SER A 276 -5.14 6.20 -10.10
N ILE A 277 -4.23 6.75 -9.30
CA ILE A 277 -4.41 6.93 -7.86
C ILE A 277 -4.32 8.42 -7.54
N ASN A 278 -5.18 8.91 -6.65
CA ASN A 278 -5.16 10.28 -6.14
C ASN A 278 -4.78 10.29 -4.63
N PRO A 279 -4.35 11.44 -4.08
CA PRO A 279 -4.14 11.54 -2.63
C PRO A 279 -5.41 11.15 -1.86
N TYR A 280 -5.28 10.18 -0.95
CA TYR A 280 -6.38 9.63 -0.13
C TYR A 280 -7.52 8.98 -0.91
N GLN A 281 -7.33 8.70 -2.20
CA GLN A 281 -8.35 8.12 -3.08
C GLN A 281 -7.71 7.06 -3.97
N ILE A 282 -8.02 5.79 -3.67
CA ILE A 282 -7.41 4.64 -4.37
C ILE A 282 -7.72 4.65 -5.87
N HIS A 283 -8.96 4.96 -6.26
CA HIS A 283 -9.38 5.08 -7.66
C HIS A 283 -9.49 6.55 -8.07
N GLY A 284 -8.49 7.05 -8.79
CA GLY A 284 -8.34 8.46 -9.20
C GLY A 284 -9.13 8.89 -10.44
N GLY A 285 -9.81 7.95 -11.13
CA GLY A 285 -10.77 8.23 -12.21
C GLY A 285 -10.38 7.74 -13.60
N LYS A 286 -9.11 7.45 -13.88
CA LYS A 286 -8.68 6.76 -15.11
C LYS A 286 -8.53 5.26 -14.85
N SER A 287 -8.96 4.43 -15.80
CA SER A 287 -8.89 2.96 -15.72
C SER A 287 -7.97 2.39 -16.80
N VAL A 288 -7.02 1.56 -16.39
CA VAL A 288 -6.16 0.77 -17.28
C VAL A 288 -6.85 -0.57 -17.50
N LEU A 289 -7.67 -0.67 -18.56
CA LEU A 289 -8.36 -1.91 -18.91
C LEU A 289 -7.36 -3.00 -19.35
N LEU A 290 -7.79 -4.27 -19.28
CA LEU A 290 -6.94 -5.43 -19.58
C LEU A 290 -7.19 -6.02 -20.98
N VAL A 291 -8.19 -5.50 -21.69
CA VAL A 291 -8.64 -5.96 -23.00
C VAL A 291 -8.67 -4.77 -23.95
N LYS A 292 -8.15 -4.96 -25.18
CA LYS A 292 -8.09 -3.93 -26.21
C LYS A 292 -9.43 -3.25 -26.41
N ASN A 293 -9.42 -1.93 -26.49
CA ASN A 293 -10.61 -1.12 -26.70
C ASN A 293 -10.24 0.22 -27.35
N ASP A 294 -11.24 1.05 -27.63
CA ASP A 294 -11.07 2.31 -28.35
C ASP A 294 -10.78 3.52 -27.44
N ASP A 295 -10.52 3.33 -26.14
CA ASP A 295 -10.24 4.44 -25.21
C ASP A 295 -9.00 5.23 -25.63
N GLN A 296 -9.24 6.49 -25.96
CA GLN A 296 -8.23 7.43 -26.44
C GLN A 296 -7.61 8.26 -25.32
N THR A 297 -8.07 8.11 -24.07
CA THR A 297 -7.54 8.77 -22.88
C THR A 297 -6.05 8.49 -22.74
N LYS A 298 -5.28 9.52 -22.40
CA LYS A 298 -3.83 9.43 -22.26
C LYS A 298 -3.42 9.44 -20.80
N MET A 299 -2.31 8.77 -20.50
CA MET A 299 -1.59 8.97 -19.25
C MET A 299 -0.79 10.28 -19.30
N GLU A 300 -0.73 11.01 -18.20
CA GLU A 300 -0.20 12.37 -18.12
C GLU A 300 0.99 12.49 -17.15
N GLU A 301 1.83 13.50 -17.36
CA GLU A 301 2.95 13.81 -16.46
C GLU A 301 2.45 14.12 -15.05
N GLY A 302 3.08 13.53 -14.03
CA GLY A 302 2.75 13.72 -12.62
C GLY A 302 1.69 12.75 -12.08
N GLU A 303 0.99 12.03 -12.95
CA GLU A 303 0.09 10.95 -12.54
C GLU A 303 0.87 9.76 -11.97
N TYR A 304 0.18 8.96 -11.15
CA TYR A 304 0.66 7.67 -10.71
C TYR A 304 -0.47 6.66 -10.76
N PHE A 305 -0.13 5.44 -11.14
CA PHE A 305 -1.07 4.39 -11.50
C PHE A 305 -0.74 3.10 -10.76
N ALA A 306 -1.79 2.42 -10.31
CA ALA A 306 -1.81 0.98 -10.10
C ALA A 306 -1.86 0.29 -11.49
N ILE A 307 -0.79 -0.40 -11.85
CA ILE A 307 -0.78 -1.29 -13.01
C ILE A 307 -0.94 -2.71 -12.49
N GLU A 308 -2.19 -3.16 -12.52
CA GLU A 308 -2.58 -4.51 -12.15
C GLU A 308 -3.17 -5.25 -13.35
N THR A 309 -2.94 -6.56 -13.38
CA THR A 309 -3.61 -7.45 -14.33
C THR A 309 -4.12 -8.67 -13.61
N PHE A 310 -5.22 -9.23 -14.14
CA PHE A 310 -5.86 -10.42 -13.62
C PHE A 310 -6.04 -11.42 -14.75
N GLY A 311 -5.51 -12.62 -14.57
CA GLY A 311 -5.71 -13.74 -15.47
C GLY A 311 -6.64 -14.77 -14.84
N SER A 312 -7.46 -15.43 -15.67
CA SER A 312 -8.41 -16.44 -15.24
C SER A 312 -8.40 -17.65 -16.18
N THR A 313 -8.55 -18.84 -15.60
CA THR A 313 -8.88 -20.07 -16.34
C THR A 313 -10.37 -20.24 -16.62
N GLY A 314 -11.20 -19.31 -16.13
CA GLY A 314 -12.65 -19.33 -16.20
C GLY A 314 -13.22 -18.59 -17.42
N ARG A 315 -14.20 -17.72 -17.15
CA ARG A 315 -14.84 -16.93 -18.21
C ARG A 315 -14.03 -15.70 -18.57
N GLY A 316 -13.13 -15.23 -17.71
CA GLY A 316 -12.46 -13.94 -17.87
C GLY A 316 -13.38 -12.78 -17.53
N LYS A 317 -14.34 -12.99 -16.62
CA LYS A 317 -15.30 -11.96 -16.20
C LYS A 317 -15.82 -12.22 -14.80
N VAL A 318 -15.71 -11.23 -13.92
CA VAL A 318 -16.16 -11.30 -12.53
C VAL A 318 -17.58 -10.79 -12.34
N ILE A 319 -18.23 -11.31 -11.31
CA ILE A 319 -19.47 -10.77 -10.73
C ILE A 319 -19.27 -10.57 -9.23
N GLU A 320 -20.06 -9.70 -8.63
CA GLU A 320 -20.09 -9.56 -7.18
C GLU A 320 -20.71 -10.81 -6.54
N GLN A 321 -19.98 -11.45 -5.62
CA GLN A 321 -20.47 -12.62 -4.91
C GLN A 321 -19.77 -12.78 -3.56
N GLY A 322 -20.54 -13.06 -2.52
CA GLY A 322 -20.03 -13.32 -1.17
C GLY A 322 -20.42 -12.23 -0.18
N GLU A 323 -19.91 -12.34 1.05
CA GLU A 323 -20.15 -11.33 2.06
C GLU A 323 -19.19 -10.16 1.86
N CYS A 324 -19.74 -8.94 1.76
CA CYS A 324 -18.94 -7.74 1.61
C CYS A 324 -18.14 -7.41 2.88
N SER A 325 -16.82 -7.26 2.73
CA SER A 325 -15.93 -6.80 3.79
C SER A 325 -15.36 -5.39 3.56
N HIS A 326 -15.24 -4.92 2.31
CA HIS A 326 -14.60 -3.66 1.95
C HIS A 326 -15.61 -2.53 1.76
N TYR A 327 -15.30 -1.35 2.27
CA TYR A 327 -16.12 -0.14 2.15
C TYR A 327 -15.20 1.06 1.99
N ALA A 328 -15.65 2.11 1.31
CA ALA A 328 -14.97 3.39 1.30
C ALA A 328 -15.98 4.54 1.35
N ARG A 329 -15.57 5.68 1.88
CA ARG A 329 -16.37 6.90 1.76
C ARG A 329 -16.25 7.44 0.34
N ILE A 330 -17.38 7.76 -0.27
CA ILE A 330 -17.41 8.40 -1.59
C ILE A 330 -16.89 9.84 -1.41
N VAL A 331 -15.87 10.21 -2.18
CA VAL A 331 -15.18 11.52 -2.08
C VAL A 331 -16.18 12.67 -2.18
N ASP A 332 -17.02 12.63 -3.22
CA ASP A 332 -18.06 13.62 -3.50
C ASP A 332 -19.45 13.17 -3.04
N ALA A 333 -19.50 12.47 -1.90
CA ALA A 333 -20.76 11.98 -1.34
C ALA A 333 -21.80 13.12 -1.18
N PRO A 334 -23.08 12.88 -1.51
CA PRO A 334 -24.13 13.87 -1.34
C PRO A 334 -24.29 14.25 0.13
N HIS A 335 -24.68 15.50 0.40
CA HIS A 335 -25.10 15.90 1.73
C HIS A 335 -26.50 15.33 2.02
N VAL A 336 -26.55 14.27 2.83
CA VAL A 336 -27.79 13.61 3.23
C VAL A 336 -28.06 13.83 4.72
N PRO A 337 -29.21 14.42 5.11
CA PRO A 337 -29.59 14.55 6.50
C PRO A 337 -29.89 13.18 7.14
N LEU A 338 -28.88 12.59 7.77
CA LEU A 338 -29.03 11.32 8.49
C LEU A 338 -29.98 11.51 9.67
N ARG A 339 -31.03 10.67 9.79
CA ARG A 339 -31.93 10.67 10.97
C ARG A 339 -31.48 9.66 12.02
N LEU A 340 -30.85 8.57 11.59
CA LEU A 340 -30.37 7.50 12.46
C LEU A 340 -29.11 7.94 13.21
N THR A 341 -29.20 8.06 14.54
CA THR A 341 -28.08 8.52 15.39
C THR A 341 -26.86 7.59 15.29
N SER A 342 -27.06 6.28 15.20
CA SER A 342 -25.96 5.32 15.02
C SER A 342 -25.24 5.51 13.68
N ALA A 343 -25.94 5.87 12.60
CA ALA A 343 -25.31 6.19 11.31
C ALA A 343 -24.50 7.49 11.37
N LYS A 344 -24.97 8.52 12.08
CA LYS A 344 -24.17 9.74 12.32
C LYS A 344 -22.89 9.42 13.10
N SER A 345 -23.02 8.65 14.18
CA SER A 345 -21.88 8.24 15.01
C SER A 345 -20.85 7.46 14.20
N LEU A 346 -21.31 6.47 13.43
CA LEU A 346 -20.45 5.65 12.59
C LEU A 346 -19.77 6.48 11.50
N LEU A 347 -20.48 7.39 10.83
CA LEU A 347 -19.89 8.27 9.82
C LEU A 347 -18.80 9.18 10.42
N ASN A 348 -19.02 9.72 11.63
CA ASN A 348 -17.99 10.51 12.32
C ASN A 348 -16.75 9.67 12.63
N SER A 349 -16.95 8.42 13.07
CA SER A 349 -15.85 7.47 13.31
C SER A 349 -15.09 7.14 12.02
N ILE A 350 -15.80 6.89 10.91
CA ILE A 350 -15.19 6.64 9.60
C ILE A 350 -14.38 7.86 9.14
N ASN A 351 -14.93 9.07 9.24
CA ASN A 351 -14.24 10.29 8.86
C ASN A 351 -12.97 10.53 9.69
N LYS A 352 -13.03 10.22 10.99
CA LYS A 352 -11.89 10.38 11.90
C LYS A 352 -10.77 9.37 11.61
N ASN A 353 -11.12 8.12 11.35
CA ASN A 353 -10.15 7.02 11.28
C ASN A 353 -9.66 6.71 9.86
N PHE A 354 -10.50 6.91 8.84
CA PHE A 354 -10.22 6.48 7.46
C PHE A 354 -10.35 7.62 6.44
N GLY A 355 -11.15 8.64 6.72
CA GLY A 355 -11.42 9.70 5.74
C GLY A 355 -12.08 9.12 4.49
N THR A 356 -11.38 9.17 3.35
CA THR A 356 -11.79 8.56 2.08
C THR A 356 -11.01 7.29 1.73
N LEU A 357 -10.05 6.87 2.57
CA LEU A 357 -9.35 5.61 2.38
C LEU A 357 -10.31 4.43 2.58
N PRO A 358 -10.19 3.35 1.78
CA PRO A 358 -10.94 2.13 2.01
C PRO A 358 -10.66 1.51 3.38
N PHE A 359 -11.69 0.90 3.97
CA PHE A 359 -11.63 0.20 5.25
C PHE A 359 -12.45 -1.09 5.18
N CYS A 360 -12.29 -1.96 6.19
CA CYS A 360 -13.09 -3.17 6.32
C CYS A 360 -13.76 -3.30 7.69
N ARG A 361 -14.66 -4.28 7.84
CA ARG A 361 -15.38 -4.53 9.10
C ARG A 361 -14.44 -4.78 10.29
N ARG A 362 -13.33 -5.48 10.09
CA ARG A 362 -12.30 -5.68 11.14
C ARG A 362 -11.70 -4.36 11.61
N TYR A 363 -11.56 -3.37 10.72
CA TYR A 363 -10.99 -2.05 11.08
C TYR A 363 -11.98 -1.22 11.90
N LEU A 364 -13.29 -1.36 11.64
CA LEU A 364 -14.32 -0.77 12.49
C LEU A 364 -14.25 -1.34 13.92
N GLU A 365 -14.11 -2.66 14.07
CA GLU A 365 -13.96 -3.25 15.42
C GLU A 365 -12.68 -2.81 16.13
N ARG A 366 -11.55 -2.72 15.40
CA ARG A 366 -10.31 -2.17 15.94
C ARG A 366 -10.45 -0.70 16.36
N ALA A 367 -11.28 0.08 15.65
CA ALA A 367 -11.60 1.46 16.00
C ALA A 367 -12.59 1.59 17.18
N GLY A 368 -13.05 0.47 17.73
CA GLY A 368 -13.97 0.42 18.88
C GLY A 368 -15.45 0.43 18.50
N GLU A 369 -15.79 0.33 17.21
CA GLU A 369 -17.17 0.22 16.77
C GLU A 369 -17.73 -1.18 17.04
N SER A 370 -19.00 -1.26 17.43
CA SER A 370 -19.72 -2.52 17.60
C SER A 370 -21.17 -2.38 17.16
N LYS A 371 -21.82 -3.50 16.79
CA LYS A 371 -23.23 -3.52 16.32
C LYS A 371 -23.50 -2.51 15.18
N TYR A 372 -22.50 -2.23 14.35
CA TYR A 372 -22.50 -1.16 13.35
C TYR A 372 -23.18 -1.53 12.02
N LEU A 373 -23.46 -2.81 11.75
CA LEU A 373 -23.91 -3.28 10.43
C LEU A 373 -25.17 -2.57 9.91
N LEU A 374 -26.16 -2.31 10.77
CA LEU A 374 -27.37 -1.57 10.37
C LEU A 374 -27.02 -0.13 9.93
N ALA A 375 -26.15 0.54 10.69
CA ALA A 375 -25.71 1.89 10.37
C ALA A 375 -24.85 1.92 9.10
N LEU A 376 -23.97 0.93 8.93
CA LEU A 376 -23.12 0.78 7.76
C LEU A 376 -23.96 0.60 6.48
N ASN A 377 -24.89 -0.35 6.49
CA ASN A 377 -25.80 -0.58 5.36
C ASN A 377 -26.66 0.65 5.06
N HIS A 378 -27.08 1.38 6.09
CA HIS A 378 -27.82 2.63 5.89
C HIS A 378 -26.96 3.69 5.19
N LEU A 379 -25.69 3.86 5.58
CA LEU A 379 -24.78 4.82 4.95
C LEU A 379 -24.50 4.46 3.47
N VAL A 380 -24.37 3.17 3.15
CA VAL A 380 -24.29 2.68 1.77
C VAL A 380 -25.56 3.01 0.99
N ALA A 381 -26.73 2.69 1.55
CA ALA A 381 -28.02 2.98 0.92
C ALA A 381 -28.31 4.48 0.73
N GLN A 382 -27.63 5.36 1.49
CA GLN A 382 -27.72 6.82 1.30
C GLN A 382 -26.68 7.36 0.30
N GLY A 383 -25.85 6.50 -0.31
CA GLY A 383 -24.80 6.92 -1.25
C GLY A 383 -23.66 7.68 -0.58
N ILE A 384 -23.48 7.54 0.73
CA ILE A 384 -22.37 8.18 1.47
C ILE A 384 -21.12 7.29 1.44
N LEU A 385 -21.34 5.98 1.55
CA LEU A 385 -20.32 4.96 1.42
C LEU A 385 -20.60 4.12 0.17
N GLN A 386 -19.54 3.57 -0.40
CA GLN A 386 -19.60 2.51 -1.39
C GLN A 386 -19.17 1.20 -0.73
N ASP A 387 -19.91 0.14 -0.96
CA ASP A 387 -19.50 -1.23 -0.65
C ASP A 387 -18.78 -1.87 -1.85
N TYR A 388 -17.75 -2.66 -1.56
CA TYR A 388 -16.93 -3.36 -2.54
C TYR A 388 -16.94 -4.85 -2.21
N PRO A 389 -17.99 -5.59 -2.63
CA PRO A 389 -18.08 -7.02 -2.39
C PRO A 389 -16.99 -7.78 -3.16
N PRO A 390 -16.68 -9.03 -2.77
CA PRO A 390 -15.73 -9.86 -3.48
C PRO A 390 -16.12 -10.08 -4.95
N LEU A 391 -15.13 -10.01 -5.83
CA LEU A 391 -15.31 -10.10 -7.28
C LEU A 391 -14.90 -11.50 -7.75
N CYS A 392 -15.87 -12.30 -8.21
CA CYS A 392 -15.70 -13.72 -8.47
C CYS A 392 -15.93 -14.07 -9.94
N ASP A 393 -15.03 -14.83 -10.56
CA ASP A 393 -15.30 -15.57 -11.78
C ASP A 393 -16.07 -16.88 -11.44
N VAL A 394 -16.35 -17.71 -12.44
CA VAL A 394 -17.08 -18.96 -12.30
C VAL A 394 -16.39 -19.90 -11.32
N ARG A 395 -17.15 -20.43 -10.37
CA ARG A 395 -16.65 -21.39 -9.38
C ARG A 395 -15.95 -22.57 -10.07
N GLY A 396 -14.77 -22.90 -9.56
CA GLY A 396 -13.89 -23.94 -10.11
C GLY A 396 -12.81 -23.42 -11.03
N SER A 397 -12.85 -22.16 -11.47
CA SER A 397 -11.70 -21.50 -12.08
C SER A 397 -10.66 -21.09 -11.03
N MET A 398 -9.47 -20.77 -11.52
CA MET A 398 -8.43 -20.08 -10.77
C MET A 398 -8.19 -18.71 -11.37
N THR A 399 -7.92 -17.74 -10.51
CA THR A 399 -7.51 -16.39 -10.89
C THR A 399 -6.19 -16.05 -10.22
N ALA A 400 -5.34 -15.27 -10.91
CA ALA A 400 -4.09 -14.72 -10.39
C ALA A 400 -4.05 -13.21 -10.67
N GLN A 401 -3.29 -12.49 -9.84
CA GLN A 401 -3.04 -11.04 -9.91
C GLN A 401 -1.56 -10.74 -9.65
N PHE A 402 -1.04 -9.76 -10.38
CA PHE A 402 0.22 -9.08 -10.07
C PHE A 402 0.04 -7.59 -10.31
N GLU A 403 0.68 -6.78 -9.47
CA GLU A 403 0.49 -5.35 -9.52
C GLU A 403 1.67 -4.54 -8.99
N HIS A 404 1.90 -3.40 -9.64
CA HIS A 404 2.76 -2.36 -9.11
C HIS A 404 2.17 -0.95 -9.27
N THR A 405 2.53 -0.09 -8.32
CA THR A 405 2.40 1.35 -8.46
C THR A 405 3.56 1.90 -9.29
N ILE A 406 3.23 2.70 -10.30
CA ILE A 406 4.19 3.46 -11.11
C ILE A 406 3.97 4.96 -10.95
N LEU A 407 5.05 5.74 -11.01
CA LEU A 407 5.05 7.20 -11.05
C LEU A 407 5.45 7.69 -12.44
N LEU A 408 4.63 8.54 -13.06
CA LEU A 408 4.97 9.18 -14.33
C LEU A 408 5.67 10.51 -14.08
N ARG A 409 6.91 10.45 -13.58
CA ARG A 409 7.69 11.65 -13.23
C ARG A 409 8.07 12.44 -14.48
N PRO A 410 8.43 13.73 -14.35
CA PRO A 410 8.82 14.56 -15.49
C PRO A 410 9.97 13.97 -16.32
N THR A 411 10.99 13.38 -15.69
CA THR A 411 12.18 12.88 -16.40
C THR A 411 12.16 11.38 -16.71
N ARG A 412 11.56 10.57 -15.85
CA ARG A 412 11.55 9.09 -15.94
C ARG A 412 10.25 8.50 -15.38
N LYS A 413 9.95 7.26 -15.74
CA LYS A 413 8.96 6.45 -15.05
C LYS A 413 9.63 5.74 -13.87
N GLU A 414 9.00 5.71 -12.70
CA GLU A 414 9.49 4.97 -11.53
C GLU A 414 8.49 3.89 -11.13
N VAL A 415 8.88 2.62 -11.17
CA VAL A 415 8.11 1.51 -10.60
C VAL A 415 8.39 1.47 -9.11
N VAL A 416 7.70 2.35 -8.36
CA VAL A 416 8.06 2.67 -6.97
C VAL A 416 7.95 1.46 -6.04
N SER A 417 7.00 0.56 -6.31
CA SER A 417 6.76 -0.67 -5.54
C SER A 417 7.62 -1.86 -5.97
N ARG A 418 8.47 -1.74 -7.01
CA ARG A 418 9.36 -2.82 -7.45
C ARG A 418 10.24 -3.29 -6.29
N GLY A 419 10.49 -4.59 -6.20
CA GLY A 419 11.44 -5.19 -5.27
C GLY A 419 12.19 -6.35 -5.93
N GLU A 420 13.03 -7.06 -5.17
CA GLU A 420 13.76 -8.23 -5.67
C GLU A 420 12.84 -9.45 -5.93
N ASP A 421 11.60 -9.40 -5.45
CA ASP A 421 10.66 -10.52 -5.39
C ASP A 421 9.73 -10.62 -6.59
N TYR A 422 9.23 -9.50 -7.12
CA TYR A 422 8.49 -9.51 -8.38
C TYR A 422 8.64 -8.24 -9.18
#